data_AF-A0A8T3Y6B7-F1
#
_entry.id   AF-A0A8T3Y6B7-F1
#
_cell.length_a   1.000
_cell.length_b   1.000
_cell.length_c   1.000
_cell.angle_alpha   90.00
_cell.angle_beta   90.00
_cell.angle_gamma   90.00
#
_symmetry.space_group_name_H-M   'P 1'
#
loop_
_entity.id
_entity.type
_entity.pdbx_description
1 polymer ?
#
loop_
_entity_poly.entity_id
_entity_poly.type
_entity_poly.pdbx_seq_one_letter_code
_entity_poly.pdbx_strand_id
1 'polypeptide(L)'
;MIPCREVPKEAAHITKSTPLNVVEELADTPCRSHKCTKCCEYGTGTTLPEDLKRIAHHLGITEAELKDKYFDPITKYNTTHSRPKMLKQPYGPCTFLGKDGCTIHEVKPTGCRLSSWNQHGEQLNEWFDLNYFVDVNDAESVRQWAQRLKFSSTIPGGQLHELVPDKEKLKKMLKGEE
;
A
#
# COMPACT_ATOMS: atom_id res chain seq x y z
N MET A 1 -7.62 -11.49 -24.38
CA MET A 1 -7.95 -10.38 -23.46
C MET A 1 -8.75 -11.01 -22.32
N ILE A 2 -8.16 -11.18 -21.13
CA ILE A 2 -8.90 -11.77 -20.00
C ILE A 2 -9.83 -10.65 -19.50
N PRO A 3 -11.16 -10.79 -19.62
CA PRO A 3 -12.07 -9.74 -19.18
C PRO A 3 -11.97 -9.63 -17.65
N CYS A 4 -11.63 -8.45 -17.15
CA CYS A 4 -11.81 -8.12 -15.74
C CYS A 4 -13.29 -8.34 -15.43
N ARG A 5 -13.58 -9.26 -14.50
CA ARG A 5 -14.95 -9.59 -14.09
C ARG A 5 -15.65 -8.31 -13.65
N GLU A 6 -16.80 -8.00 -14.23
CA GLU A 6 -17.63 -6.89 -13.78
C GLU A 6 -18.12 -7.22 -12.36
N VAL A 7 -17.61 -6.49 -11.37
CA VAL A 7 -18.06 -6.58 -9.98
C VAL A 7 -19.31 -5.69 -9.84
N PRO A 8 -20.38 -6.15 -9.16
CA PRO A 8 -21.61 -5.38 -9.00
C PRO A 8 -21.37 -3.95 -8.47
N LYS A 9 -22.15 -3.01 -8.99
CA LYS A 9 -22.04 -1.55 -8.78
C LYS A 9 -22.46 -1.03 -7.40
N GLU A 10 -22.83 -1.90 -6.46
CA GLU A 10 -23.19 -1.49 -5.10
C GLU A 10 -21.91 -1.42 -4.27
N ALA A 11 -21.22 -0.29 -4.39
CA ALA A 11 -19.94 -0.02 -3.76
C ALA A 11 -20.05 -0.10 -2.24
N ALA A 12 -19.45 -1.13 -1.63
CA ALA A 12 -19.08 -1.05 -0.24
C ALA A 12 -18.14 0.15 -0.08
N HIS A 13 -18.59 1.21 0.58
CA HIS A 13 -17.74 2.37 0.86
C HIS A 13 -16.61 1.94 1.78
N ILE A 14 -15.40 1.79 1.23
CA ILE A 14 -14.20 1.55 2.03
C ILE A 14 -13.98 2.80 2.88
N THR A 15 -13.82 2.61 4.18
CA THR A 15 -13.48 3.63 5.18
C THR A 15 -12.13 3.28 5.80
N LYS A 16 -11.46 4.24 6.45
CA LYS A 16 -10.20 3.97 7.17
C LYS A 16 -10.29 2.80 8.15
N SER A 17 -11.45 2.63 8.79
CA SER A 17 -11.70 1.57 9.79
C SER A 17 -12.16 0.24 9.19
N THR A 18 -12.27 0.13 7.86
CA THR A 18 -12.64 -1.14 7.21
C THR A 18 -11.61 -2.22 7.55
N PRO A 19 -12.01 -3.40 8.07
CA PRO A 19 -11.08 -4.46 8.45
C PRO A 19 -10.25 -4.98 7.27
N LEU A 20 -8.98 -5.32 7.52
CA LEU A 20 -8.04 -5.79 6.48
C LEU A 20 -8.59 -6.97 5.67
N ASN A 21 -9.27 -7.93 6.31
CA ASN A 21 -9.85 -9.08 5.61
C ASN A 21 -10.92 -8.68 4.58
N VAL A 22 -11.72 -7.65 4.89
CA VAL A 22 -12.74 -7.12 3.96
C VAL A 22 -12.07 -6.37 2.81
N VAL A 23 -11.04 -5.58 3.12
CA VAL A 23 -10.23 -4.87 2.11
C VAL A 23 -9.52 -5.86 1.18
N GLU A 24 -8.99 -6.97 1.69
CA GLU A 24 -8.37 -8.04 0.90
C GLU A 24 -9.37 -8.80 0.01
N GLU A 25 -10.63 -8.90 0.43
CA GLU A 25 -11.73 -9.47 -0.37
C GLU A 25 -12.11 -8.52 -1.51
N LEU A 26 -12.33 -7.23 -1.21
CA LEU A 26 -12.63 -6.18 -2.19
C LEU A 26 -11.50 -5.94 -3.19
N ALA A 27 -10.26 -6.24 -2.78
CA ALA A 27 -9.12 -6.15 -3.67
C ALA A 27 -9.22 -7.14 -4.85
N ASP A 28 -9.99 -8.25 -4.74
CA ASP A 28 -10.10 -9.39 -5.68
C ASP A 28 -9.23 -9.21 -6.92
N THR A 29 -7.92 -9.35 -6.70
CA THR A 29 -6.97 -8.89 -7.70
C THR A 29 -6.91 -9.94 -8.80
N PRO A 30 -6.94 -9.57 -10.08
CA PRO A 30 -6.55 -10.49 -11.16
C PRO A 30 -5.14 -11.08 -10.93
N CYS A 31 -4.30 -10.40 -10.14
CA CYS A 31 -3.04 -10.98 -9.67
C CYS A 31 -3.27 -12.18 -8.73
N ARG A 32 -4.17 -12.10 -7.74
CA ARG A 32 -4.55 -13.19 -6.82
C ARG A 32 -5.32 -14.31 -7.54
N SER A 33 -6.23 -13.96 -8.44
CA SER A 33 -7.19 -14.90 -9.03
C SER A 33 -6.76 -15.43 -10.41
N HIS A 34 -5.85 -14.74 -11.12
CA HIS A 34 -5.43 -15.08 -12.50
C HIS A 34 -3.93 -14.98 -12.76
N LYS A 35 -3.07 -14.86 -11.73
CA LYS A 35 -1.62 -14.68 -11.88
C LYS A 35 -1.22 -13.54 -12.83
N CYS A 36 -2.02 -12.48 -12.90
CA CYS A 36 -1.66 -11.30 -13.70
C CYS A 36 -0.30 -10.74 -13.25
N THR A 37 0.57 -10.46 -14.22
CA THR A 37 1.93 -9.93 -13.99
C THR A 37 2.10 -8.49 -14.45
N LYS A 38 1.05 -7.89 -15.03
CA LYS A 38 1.20 -6.63 -15.77
C LYS A 38 1.66 -5.46 -14.89
N CYS A 39 1.19 -5.37 -13.65
CA CYS A 39 1.66 -4.35 -12.72
C CYS A 39 3.12 -4.56 -12.32
N CYS A 40 3.56 -5.82 -12.22
CA CYS A 40 4.93 -6.18 -11.87
C CYS A 40 5.94 -5.83 -12.98
N GLU A 41 5.51 -5.51 -14.20
CA GLU A 41 6.40 -5.05 -15.28
C GLU A 41 6.84 -3.59 -15.12
N TYR A 42 6.09 -2.78 -14.36
CA TYR A 42 6.29 -1.34 -14.28
C TYR A 42 6.38 -0.80 -12.84
N GLY A 43 6.08 -1.61 -11.83
CA GLY A 43 6.11 -1.17 -10.44
C GLY A 43 6.01 -2.30 -9.43
N THR A 44 6.10 -1.93 -8.15
CA THR A 44 6.09 -2.83 -7.02
C THR A 44 5.21 -2.27 -5.89
N GLY A 45 4.56 -3.16 -5.14
CA GLY A 45 3.76 -2.76 -3.98
C GLY A 45 4.61 -2.61 -2.72
N THR A 46 4.06 -1.94 -1.72
CA THR A 46 4.70 -1.78 -0.41
C THR A 46 4.71 -3.08 0.38
N THR A 47 5.77 -3.26 1.16
CA THR A 47 6.05 -4.42 2.01
C THR A 47 6.16 -3.99 3.45
N LEU A 48 5.28 -4.54 4.28
CA LEU A 48 5.22 -4.28 5.71
C LEU A 48 6.27 -5.12 6.46
N PRO A 49 6.64 -4.77 7.69
CA PRO A 49 7.57 -5.56 8.51
C PRO A 49 7.18 -7.04 8.64
N GLU A 50 5.88 -7.33 8.77
CA GLU A 50 5.34 -8.68 8.88
C GLU A 50 5.44 -9.46 7.55
N ASP A 51 5.41 -8.76 6.41
CA ASP A 51 5.61 -9.37 5.11
C ASP A 51 7.06 -9.85 4.95
N LEU A 52 8.03 -9.04 5.39
CA LEU A 52 9.46 -9.37 5.32
C LEU A 52 9.77 -10.67 6.06
N LYS A 53 9.19 -10.87 7.26
CA LYS A 53 9.30 -12.11 8.03
C LYS A 53 8.81 -13.32 7.24
N ARG A 54 7.60 -13.23 6.66
CA ARG A 54 6.98 -14.33 5.89
C ARG A 54 7.78 -14.64 4.62
N ILE A 55 8.26 -13.62 3.93
CA ILE A 55 9.04 -13.76 2.69
C ILE A 55 10.43 -14.35 2.99
N ALA A 56 11.11 -13.89 4.05
CA ALA A 56 12.41 -14.41 4.46
C ALA A 56 12.32 -15.91 4.80
N HIS A 57 11.31 -16.29 5.57
CA HIS A 57 11.03 -17.69 5.88
C HIS A 57 10.76 -18.53 4.62
N HIS A 58 9.95 -18.02 3.68
CA HIS A 58 9.66 -18.71 2.43
C HIS A 58 10.90 -18.91 1.54
N LEU A 59 11.82 -17.94 1.52
CA LEU A 59 13.05 -17.99 0.73
C LEU A 59 14.21 -18.69 1.44
N GLY A 60 14.07 -19.04 2.72
CA GLY A 60 15.13 -19.68 3.50
C GLY A 60 16.33 -18.79 3.77
N ILE A 61 16.13 -17.46 3.86
CA ILE A 61 17.18 -16.46 4.13
C ILE A 61 16.82 -15.59 5.34
N THR A 62 17.77 -14.81 5.86
CA THR A 62 17.49 -13.87 6.96
C THR A 62 16.75 -12.61 6.47
N GLU A 63 16.03 -11.93 7.35
CA GLU A 63 15.38 -10.64 7.02
C GLU A 63 16.39 -9.57 6.59
N ALA A 64 17.60 -9.58 7.16
CA ALA A 64 18.66 -8.64 6.79
C ALA A 64 19.15 -8.88 5.36
N GLU A 65 19.44 -10.13 5.00
CA GLU A 65 19.81 -10.50 3.63
C GLU A 65 18.67 -10.25 2.64
N LEU A 66 17.42 -10.51 3.05
CA LEU A 66 16.25 -10.24 2.24
C LEU A 66 16.16 -8.76 1.87
N LYS A 67 16.24 -7.88 2.88
CA LYS A 67 16.16 -6.42 2.70
C LYS A 67 17.27 -5.94 1.78
N ASP A 68 18.52 -6.32 2.07
CA ASP A 68 19.69 -5.90 1.30
C ASP A 68 19.61 -6.33 -0.17
N LYS A 69 19.24 -7.59 -0.44
CA LYS A 69 19.23 -8.14 -1.80
C LYS A 69 18.01 -7.70 -2.61
N TYR A 70 16.83 -7.68 -2.01
CA TYR A 70 15.56 -7.65 -2.77
C TYR A 70 14.68 -6.42 -2.54
N PHE A 71 14.98 -5.55 -1.56
CA PHE A 71 14.10 -4.42 -1.24
C PHE A 71 14.81 -3.07 -1.28
N ASP A 72 14.06 -2.04 -1.69
CA ASP A 72 14.44 -0.63 -1.57
C ASP A 72 13.55 0.04 -0.52
N PRO A 73 14.03 1.10 0.18
CA PRO A 73 13.18 1.91 1.01
C PRO A 73 12.19 2.72 0.16
N ILE A 74 11.00 2.97 0.70
CA ILE A 74 10.01 3.91 0.16
C ILE A 74 9.44 4.75 1.31
N THR A 75 9.50 6.07 1.15
CA THR A 75 8.97 7.02 2.14
C THR A 75 7.74 7.73 1.57
N LYS A 76 6.65 7.73 2.34
CA LYS A 76 5.46 8.56 2.11
C LYS A 76 4.94 9.06 3.46
N TYR A 77 4.43 10.30 3.50
CA TYR A 77 3.87 10.88 4.72
C TYR A 77 4.83 10.75 5.91
N ASN A 78 6.11 11.03 5.69
CA ASN A 78 7.21 10.86 6.64
C ASN A 78 7.43 9.44 7.23
N THR A 79 6.72 8.43 6.74
CA THR A 79 6.89 7.03 7.14
C THR A 79 7.64 6.25 6.08
N THR A 80 8.67 5.49 6.49
CA THR A 80 9.46 4.64 5.60
C THR A 80 9.07 3.17 5.75
N HIS A 81 8.72 2.55 4.63
CA HIS A 81 8.54 1.10 4.49
C HIS A 81 9.52 0.53 3.45
N SER A 82 9.41 -0.77 3.18
CA SER A 82 10.16 -1.43 2.11
C SER A 82 9.28 -1.65 0.88
N ARG A 83 9.88 -1.75 -0.29
CA ARG A 83 9.24 -2.25 -1.52
C ARG A 83 10.20 -3.17 -2.28
N PRO A 84 9.72 -4.18 -3.01
CA PRO A 84 10.61 -4.97 -3.85
C PRO A 84 11.37 -4.08 -4.84
N LYS A 85 12.64 -4.39 -5.06
CA LYS A 85 13.50 -3.73 -6.04
C LYS A 85 12.91 -3.87 -7.43
N MET A 86 13.09 -2.83 -8.23
CA MET A 86 12.83 -2.88 -9.66
C MET A 86 14.16 -3.09 -10.39
N LEU A 87 14.15 -3.96 -11.40
CA LEU A 87 15.33 -4.23 -12.24
C LEU A 87 15.75 -2.99 -13.05
N LYS A 88 14.83 -2.04 -13.23
CA LYS A 88 15.08 -0.72 -13.83
C LYS A 88 14.34 0.35 -13.04
N GLN A 89 15.00 1.48 -12.81
CA GLN A 89 14.43 2.64 -12.12
C GLN A 89 14.18 3.78 -13.13
N PRO A 90 13.21 4.68 -12.91
CA PRO A 90 12.25 4.68 -11.78
C PRO A 90 11.09 3.69 -11.97
N TYR A 91 10.95 3.10 -13.16
CA TYR A 91 9.94 2.10 -13.49
C TYR A 91 10.61 0.91 -14.16
N GLY A 92 10.17 -0.29 -13.80
CA GLY A 92 10.64 -1.51 -14.43
C GLY A 92 10.15 -2.77 -13.74
N PRO A 93 10.58 -3.94 -14.25
CA PRO A 93 10.14 -5.22 -13.74
C PRO A 93 10.52 -5.40 -12.27
N CYS A 94 9.61 -5.93 -11.48
CA CYS A 94 9.84 -6.37 -10.11
C CYS A 94 10.95 -7.44 -10.08
N THR A 95 11.82 -7.40 -9.07
CA THR A 95 12.86 -8.43 -8.86
C THR A 95 12.31 -9.85 -8.70
N PHE A 96 11.07 -9.97 -8.22
CA PHE A 96 10.36 -11.25 -8.06
C PHE A 96 9.53 -11.65 -9.29
N LEU A 97 9.60 -10.92 -10.41
CA LEU A 97 8.93 -11.31 -11.65
C LEU A 97 9.78 -12.34 -12.40
N GLY A 98 9.36 -13.61 -12.34
CA GLY A 98 9.93 -14.71 -13.11
C GLY A 98 9.19 -14.93 -14.44
N LYS A 99 9.64 -15.94 -15.20
CA LYS A 99 9.04 -16.30 -16.51
C LYS A 99 7.57 -16.72 -16.38
N ASP A 100 7.23 -17.43 -15.31
CA ASP A 100 5.88 -17.96 -15.07
C ASP A 100 5.06 -17.11 -14.08
N GLY A 101 5.52 -15.89 -13.80
CA GLY A 101 4.87 -14.94 -12.89
C GLY A 101 5.66 -14.64 -11.62
N CYS A 102 4.96 -14.19 -10.58
CA CYS A 102 5.61 -13.78 -9.33
C CYS A 102 6.18 -15.01 -8.59
N THR A 103 7.48 -15.01 -8.32
CA THR A 103 8.18 -16.13 -7.66
C THR A 103 7.82 -16.29 -6.18
N ILE A 104 7.34 -15.22 -5.54
CA ILE A 104 6.89 -15.22 -4.13
C ILE A 104 5.37 -15.08 -4.02
N HIS A 105 4.61 -15.57 -5.01
CA HIS A 105 3.18 -15.31 -5.12
C HIS A 105 2.39 -15.66 -3.85
N GLU A 106 2.68 -16.79 -3.21
CA GLU A 106 2.00 -17.27 -2.01
C GLU A 106 2.22 -16.36 -0.79
N VAL A 107 3.38 -15.71 -0.72
CA VAL A 107 3.79 -14.84 0.38
C VAL A 107 3.92 -13.38 -0.06
N LYS A 108 3.27 -13.00 -1.17
CA LYS A 108 3.40 -11.66 -1.75
C LYS A 108 3.10 -10.56 -0.72
N PRO A 109 3.79 -9.41 -0.78
CA PRO A 109 3.60 -8.31 0.16
C PRO A 109 2.14 -7.85 0.25
N THR A 110 1.75 -7.32 1.41
CA THR A 110 0.38 -6.81 1.66
C THR A 110 0.01 -5.73 0.66
N GLY A 111 0.92 -4.79 0.37
CA GLY A 111 0.69 -3.79 -0.67
C GLY A 111 0.41 -4.41 -2.05
N CYS A 112 1.10 -5.49 -2.42
CA CYS A 112 0.83 -6.22 -3.69
C CYS A 112 -0.48 -7.03 -3.67
N ARG A 113 -1.02 -7.37 -2.49
CA ARG A 113 -2.34 -8.02 -2.37
C ARG A 113 -3.47 -7.04 -2.57
N LEU A 114 -3.26 -5.81 -2.09
CA LEU A 114 -4.26 -4.74 -2.07
C LEU A 114 -4.20 -3.83 -3.30
N SER A 115 -3.05 -3.74 -3.97
CA SER A 115 -2.92 -2.99 -5.22
C SER A 115 -3.70 -3.68 -6.34
N SER A 116 -4.95 -3.26 -6.53
CA SER A 116 -5.83 -3.78 -7.57
C SER A 116 -6.02 -2.76 -8.69
N TRP A 117 -6.26 -3.27 -9.89
CA TRP A 117 -6.77 -2.50 -11.03
C TRP A 117 -8.27 -2.78 -11.19
N ASN A 118 -9.00 -2.69 -10.08
CA ASN A 118 -10.46 -2.82 -10.07
C ASN A 118 -11.10 -1.48 -9.66
N GLN A 119 -12.44 -1.44 -9.62
CA GLN A 119 -13.20 -0.23 -9.29
C GLN A 119 -12.88 0.36 -7.89
N HIS A 120 -12.31 -0.44 -6.99
CA HIS A 120 -11.92 -0.02 -5.64
C HIS A 120 -10.43 0.35 -5.52
N GLY A 121 -9.64 0.24 -6.58
CA GLY A 121 -8.18 0.36 -6.54
C GLY A 121 -7.66 1.64 -5.88
N GLU A 122 -8.29 2.79 -6.16
CA GLU A 122 -7.94 4.07 -5.54
C GLU A 122 -8.24 4.07 -4.03
N GLN A 123 -9.44 3.63 -3.64
CA GLN A 123 -9.85 3.56 -2.24
C GLN A 123 -9.01 2.55 -1.43
N LEU A 124 -8.59 1.45 -2.05
CA LEU A 124 -7.72 0.43 -1.43
C LEU A 124 -6.30 0.99 -1.19
N ASN A 125 -5.74 1.70 -2.17
CA ASN A 125 -4.44 2.37 -2.01
C ASN A 125 -4.51 3.44 -0.93
N GLU A 126 -5.59 4.21 -0.89
CA GLU A 126 -5.82 5.22 0.13
C GLU A 126 -6.00 4.60 1.52
N TRP A 127 -6.78 3.52 1.63
CA TRP A 127 -6.91 2.77 2.87
C TRP A 127 -5.55 2.27 3.38
N PHE A 128 -4.70 1.79 2.47
CA PHE A 128 -3.35 1.34 2.80
C PHE A 128 -2.49 2.51 3.30
N ASP A 129 -2.47 3.63 2.58
CA ASP A 129 -1.71 4.81 2.96
C ASP A 129 -2.15 5.36 4.33
N LEU A 130 -3.46 5.43 4.60
CA LEU A 130 -4.03 5.88 5.88
C LEU A 130 -3.73 4.96 7.06
N ASN A 131 -3.57 3.65 6.84
CA ASN A 131 -3.34 2.68 7.91
C ASN A 131 -1.87 2.34 8.12
N TYR A 132 -1.01 2.56 7.13
CA TYR A 132 0.39 2.16 7.21
C TYR A 132 1.40 3.28 6.96
N PHE A 133 1.05 4.37 6.27
CA PHE A 133 1.98 5.48 6.05
C PHE A 133 1.63 6.75 6.83
N VAL A 134 0.36 7.06 7.05
CA VAL A 134 -0.03 8.24 7.83
C VAL A 134 0.05 7.94 9.32
N ASP A 135 1.10 8.42 9.97
CA ASP A 135 1.21 8.46 11.43
C ASP A 135 0.54 9.73 11.98
N VAL A 136 -0.49 9.55 12.79
CA VAL A 136 -1.26 10.65 13.42
C VAL A 136 -0.58 11.25 14.65
N ASN A 137 0.51 10.64 15.11
CA ASN A 137 1.33 11.14 16.21
C ASN A 137 2.53 11.95 15.70
N ASP A 138 2.87 11.83 14.42
CA ASP A 138 3.91 12.64 13.77
C ASP A 138 3.31 13.86 13.06
N ALA A 139 3.75 15.06 13.49
CA ALA A 139 3.27 16.31 12.93
C ALA A 139 3.63 16.47 11.45
N GLU A 140 4.77 15.95 11.00
CA GLU A 140 5.19 16.04 9.61
C GLU A 140 4.35 15.14 8.71
N SER A 141 4.11 13.89 9.11
CA SER A 141 3.15 12.99 8.49
C SER A 141 1.76 13.65 8.31
N VAL A 142 1.21 14.24 9.38
CA VAL A 142 -0.09 14.93 9.34
C VAL A 142 -0.07 16.12 8.35
N ARG A 143 1.01 16.90 8.32
CA ARG A 143 1.17 18.01 7.36
C ARG A 143 1.24 17.54 5.90
N GLN A 144 1.99 16.48 5.62
CA GLN A 144 2.10 15.90 4.28
C GLN A 144 0.74 15.34 3.82
N TRP A 145 0.00 14.67 4.71
CA TRP A 145 -1.36 14.25 4.42
C TRP A 145 -2.31 15.42 4.16
N ALA A 146 -2.23 16.49 4.97
CA ALA A 146 -2.99 17.71 4.77
C ALA A 146 -2.69 18.38 3.42
N GLN A 147 -1.45 18.33 2.94
CA GLN A 147 -1.08 18.81 1.62
C GLN A 147 -1.73 17.97 0.51
N ARG A 148 -1.74 16.65 0.64
CA ARG A 148 -2.40 15.75 -0.32
C ARG A 148 -3.91 16.02 -0.42
N LEU A 149 -4.58 16.29 0.71
CA LEU A 149 -6.02 16.59 0.74
C LEU A 149 -6.41 17.89 0.02
N LYS A 150 -5.45 18.75 -0.33
CA LYS A 150 -5.71 19.93 -1.18
C LYS A 150 -6.02 19.57 -2.63
N PHE A 151 -5.60 18.38 -3.08
CA PHE A 151 -5.68 17.96 -4.48
C PHE A 151 -6.68 16.84 -4.74
N SER A 152 -7.04 16.06 -3.71
CA SER A 152 -8.02 14.97 -3.84
C SER A 152 -8.82 14.80 -2.56
N SER A 153 -10.06 14.32 -2.70
CA SER A 153 -10.87 13.87 -1.57
C SER A 153 -10.32 12.57 -1.00
N THR A 154 -10.86 12.16 0.15
CA THR A 154 -10.43 10.95 0.86
C THR A 154 -11.61 10.08 1.23
N ILE A 155 -11.37 8.77 1.40
CA ILE A 155 -12.33 7.86 2.03
C ILE A 155 -12.77 8.35 3.42
N PRO A 156 -13.97 7.98 3.88
CA PRO A 156 -14.41 8.30 5.25
C PRO A 156 -13.41 7.82 6.32
N GLY A 157 -13.17 8.65 7.33
CA GLY A 157 -12.14 8.44 8.34
C GLY A 157 -10.75 8.94 7.94
N GLY A 158 -10.57 9.47 6.71
CA GLY A 158 -9.32 10.03 6.22
C GLY A 158 -9.18 11.54 6.38
N GLN A 159 -10.23 12.26 6.82
CA GLN A 159 -10.15 13.72 7.00
C GLN A 159 -9.28 14.06 8.21
N LEU A 160 -8.61 15.22 8.18
CA LEU A 160 -7.70 15.63 9.26
C LEU A 160 -8.37 15.67 10.64
N HIS A 161 -9.62 16.11 10.71
CA HIS A 161 -10.38 16.18 11.96
C HIS A 161 -10.88 14.81 12.44
N GLU A 162 -10.95 13.81 11.55
CA GLU A 162 -11.23 12.41 11.91
C GLU A 162 -9.95 11.71 12.39
N LEU A 163 -8.81 12.03 11.78
CA LEU A 163 -7.49 11.49 12.13
C LEU A 163 -6.94 12.06 13.44
N VAL A 164 -7.12 13.37 13.66
CA VAL A 164 -6.70 14.10 14.85
C VAL A 164 -7.91 14.88 15.39
N PRO A 165 -8.75 14.26 16.24
CA PRO A 165 -9.99 14.89 16.74
C PRO A 165 -9.76 16.11 17.64
N ASP A 166 -8.61 16.16 18.34
CA ASP A 166 -8.22 17.32 19.13
C ASP A 166 -7.83 18.49 18.20
N LYS A 167 -8.71 19.49 18.16
CA LYS A 167 -8.57 20.66 17.28
C LYS A 167 -7.34 21.51 17.60
N GLU A 168 -6.99 21.67 18.88
CA GLU A 168 -5.83 22.47 19.27
C GLU A 168 -4.54 21.72 18.93
N LYS A 169 -4.49 20.40 19.17
CA LYS A 169 -3.39 19.55 18.72
C LYS A 169 -3.21 19.62 17.20
N LEU A 170 -4.30 19.43 16.44
CA LEU A 170 -4.26 19.48 14.97
C LEU A 170 -3.76 20.85 14.48
N LYS A 171 -4.25 21.94 15.07
CA LYS A 171 -3.81 23.31 14.72
C LYS A 171 -2.32 23.52 14.96
N LYS A 172 -1.78 23.04 16.09
CA LYS A 172 -0.34 23.10 16.41
C LYS A 172 0.49 22.32 15.38
N MET A 173 0.11 21.08 15.09
CA MET A 173 0.77 20.22 14.09
C MET A 173 0.83 20.88 12.71
N LEU A 174 -0.27 21.49 12.27
CA LEU A 174 -0.36 22.15 10.95
C LEU A 174 0.44 23.45 10.86
N LYS A 175 0.66 24.14 11.97
CA LYS A 175 1.47 25.37 12.02
C LYS A 175 2.97 25.13 12.18
N GLY A 176 3.38 23.91 12.56
CA GLY A 176 4.77 23.61 12.90
C GLY A 176 5.17 24.13 14.29
N GLU A 177 4.20 24.32 15.18
CA GLU A 177 4.42 24.70 16.58
C GLU A 177 4.39 23.40 17.40
N GLU A 178 5.54 22.92 17.90
CA GLU A 178 5.63 21.73 18.77
C GLU A 178 5.30 22.05 20.23
#